data_AF-A0A0G1MDA9-F1
#
_entry.id   AF-A0A0G1MDA9-F1
#
_cell.length_a   1.000
_cell.length_b   1.000
_cell.length_c   1.000
_cell.angle_alpha   90.00
_cell.angle_beta   90.00
_cell.angle_gamma   90.00
#
_symmetry.space_group_name_H-M   'P 1'
#
loop_
_entity.id
_entity.type
_entity.pdbx_description
1 polymer ?
#
loop_
_entity_poly.entity_id
_entity_poly.type
_entity_poly.pdbx_seq_one_letter_code
_entity_poly.pdbx_strand_id
1 'polypeptide(L)'
;MRFTPDRHLHSKEHLLADDLAKIMREPKKFAAYLGIAKLYHESDLRALVRYVCDKENLPMEARGKYFFAALKGLSKKIGIKFKSRQKKPKKNGQTKRNRKTSG
;
A
#
# COMPACT_ATOMS: atom_id res chain seq x y z
N MET A 1 -23.81 -28.66 5.95
CA MET A 1 -23.47 -27.52 5.06
C MET A 1 -21.96 -27.35 5.01
N ARG A 2 -21.33 -27.55 3.85
CA ARG A 2 -19.89 -27.31 3.66
C ARG A 2 -19.68 -25.81 3.44
N PHE A 3 -19.19 -25.08 4.44
CA PHE A 3 -18.65 -23.73 4.25
C PHE A 3 -17.32 -23.85 3.53
N THR A 4 -17.34 -24.04 2.21
CA THR A 4 -16.13 -23.85 1.40
C THR A 4 -15.85 -22.35 1.37
N PRO A 5 -14.75 -21.85 1.95
CA PRO A 5 -14.42 -20.44 1.86
C PRO A 5 -14.16 -20.13 0.39
N ASP A 6 -15.07 -19.37 -0.21
CA ASP A 6 -14.93 -18.91 -1.58
C ASP A 6 -13.64 -18.10 -1.67
N ARG A 7 -12.73 -18.50 -2.56
CA ARG A 7 -11.42 -17.85 -2.74
C ARG A 7 -11.54 -16.44 -3.32
N HIS A 8 -12.72 -16.05 -3.79
CA HIS A 8 -13.03 -14.70 -4.28
C HIS A 8 -13.73 -13.82 -3.24
N LEU A 9 -13.95 -14.32 -2.02
CA LEU A 9 -14.44 -13.48 -0.94
C LEU A 9 -13.38 -12.40 -0.69
N HIS A 10 -13.68 -11.16 -1.11
CA HIS A 10 -12.83 -10.00 -0.88
C HIS A 10 -12.46 -10.01 0.60
N SER A 11 -11.17 -10.25 0.91
CA SER A 11 -10.70 -10.26 2.29
C SER A 11 -11.09 -8.92 2.92
N LYS A 12 -11.36 -8.88 4.23
CA LYS A 12 -11.83 -7.66 4.92
C LYS A 12 -10.96 -6.43 4.60
N GLU A 13 -9.68 -6.64 4.34
CA GLU A 13 -8.73 -5.60 3.93
C GLU A 13 -8.99 -5.02 2.53
N HIS A 14 -9.49 -5.81 1.58
CA HIS A 14 -9.85 -5.33 0.24
C HIS A 14 -11.10 -4.47 0.26
N LEU A 15 -12.13 -4.87 1.01
CA LEU A 15 -13.33 -4.06 1.22
C LEU A 15 -12.96 -2.73 1.89
N LEU A 16 -12.15 -2.80 2.95
CA LEU A 16 -11.66 -1.61 3.63
C LEU A 16 -10.86 -0.70 2.69
N ALA A 17 -9.95 -1.26 1.89
CA ALA A 17 -9.16 -0.48 0.95
C ALA A 17 -10.00 0.22 -0.12
N ASP A 18 -11.08 -0.43 -0.59
CA ASP A 18 -12.00 0.13 -1.58
C ASP A 18 -12.79 1.30 -0.99
N ASP A 19 -13.33 1.12 0.22
CA ASP A 19 -14.02 2.18 0.95
C ASP A 19 -13.11 3.38 1.21
N LEU A 20 -11.88 3.15 1.68
CA LEU A 20 -10.90 4.20 1.92
C LEU A 20 -10.56 4.98 0.64
N ALA A 21 -10.36 4.28 -0.48
CA ALA A 21 -10.05 4.90 -1.76
C ALA A 21 -11.22 5.76 -2.29
N LYS A 22 -12.46 5.30 -2.09
CA LYS A 22 -13.68 6.04 -2.46
C LYS A 22 -13.86 7.29 -1.59
N ILE A 23 -13.73 7.15 -0.27
CA ILE A 23 -13.90 8.27 0.68
C ILE A 23 -12.84 9.36 0.42
N MET A 24 -11.61 8.96 0.13
CA MET A 24 -10.52 9.88 -0.19
C MET A 24 -10.56 10.40 -1.63
N ARG A 25 -11.49 9.92 -2.46
CA ARG A 25 -11.56 10.20 -3.92
C ARG A 25 -10.26 9.90 -4.67
N GLU A 26 -9.51 8.89 -4.21
CA GLU A 26 -8.24 8.46 -4.82
C GLU A 26 -8.30 7.00 -5.31
N PRO A 27 -9.20 6.67 -6.27
CA PRO A 27 -9.37 5.28 -6.74
C PRO A 27 -8.08 4.71 -7.35
N LYS A 28 -7.24 5.56 -7.96
CA LYS A 28 -5.94 5.17 -8.53
C LYS A 28 -4.93 4.66 -7.48
N LYS A 29 -5.18 4.91 -6.19
CA LYS A 29 -4.28 4.52 -5.10
C LYS A 29 -4.79 3.31 -4.30
N PHE A 30 -5.78 2.57 -4.80
CA PHE A 30 -6.32 1.38 -4.15
C PHE A 30 -5.24 0.42 -3.61
N ALA A 31 -4.19 0.13 -4.40
CA ALA A 31 -3.10 -0.74 -3.96
C ALA A 31 -2.33 -0.22 -2.73
N ALA A 32 -2.21 1.10 -2.58
CA ALA A 32 -1.62 1.72 -1.39
C ALA A 32 -2.54 1.57 -0.17
N TYR A 33 -3.85 1.77 -0.36
CA TYR A 33 -4.87 1.55 0.67
C TYR A 33 -4.95 0.09 1.11
N LEU A 34 -4.79 -0.86 0.19
CA LEU A 34 -4.70 -2.28 0.50
C LEU A 34 -3.44 -2.61 1.33
N GLY A 35 -2.32 -1.96 1.01
CA GLY A 35 -1.09 -2.09 1.78
C GLY A 35 -1.27 -1.67 3.24
N ILE A 36 -1.93 -0.54 3.49
CA ILE A 36 -2.18 -0.05 4.86
C ILE A 36 -3.29 -0.82 5.58
N ALA A 37 -4.32 -1.30 4.87
CA ALA A 37 -5.40 -2.11 5.44
C ALA A 37 -4.86 -3.42 6.04
N LYS A 38 -3.78 -3.95 5.45
CA LYS A 38 -3.04 -5.09 5.99
C LYS A 38 -2.22 -4.73 7.22
N LEU A 39 -1.65 -3.52 7.29
CA LEU A 39 -0.72 -3.09 8.35
C LEU A 39 -1.39 -2.60 9.63
N TYR A 40 -2.52 -1.92 9.49
CA TYR A 40 -3.18 -1.21 10.58
C TYR A 40 -4.50 -1.91 10.93
N HIS A 41 -5.05 -1.62 12.10
CA HIS A 41 -6.38 -2.11 12.45
C HIS A 41 -7.45 -1.33 11.69
N GLU A 42 -8.53 -2.01 11.32
CA GLU A 42 -9.66 -1.38 10.63
C GLU A 42 -10.24 -0.22 11.44
N SER A 43 -10.38 -0.40 12.76
CA SER A 43 -10.91 0.63 13.67
C SER A 43 -10.10 1.92 13.59
N ASP A 44 -8.77 1.83 13.59
CA ASP A 44 -7.90 3.00 13.54
C ASP A 44 -7.97 3.70 12.17
N LEU A 45 -8.02 2.91 11.09
CA LEU A 45 -8.14 3.44 9.73
C LEU A 45 -9.46 4.19 9.53
N ARG A 46 -10.57 3.61 10.00
CA ARG A 46 -11.91 4.26 9.95
C ARG A 46 -11.95 5.52 10.81
N ALA A 47 -11.42 5.47 12.02
CA ALA A 47 -11.35 6.63 12.91
C ALA A 47 -10.53 7.77 12.29
N LEU A 48 -9.37 7.43 11.69
CA LEU A 48 -8.52 8.40 11.04
C LEU A 48 -9.19 9.02 9.80
N VAL A 49 -9.87 8.21 8.98
CA VAL A 49 -10.62 8.75 7.83
C VAL A 49 -11.69 9.72 8.27
N ARG A 50 -12.46 9.37 9.31
CA ARG A 50 -13.49 10.27 9.85
C ARG A 50 -12.87 11.60 10.30
N TYR A 51 -11.77 11.55 11.04
CA TYR A 51 -11.04 12.74 11.46
C TYR A 51 -10.54 13.60 10.29
N VAL A 52 -10.08 12.99 9.20
CA VAL A 52 -9.63 13.72 7.99
C VAL A 52 -10.81 14.32 7.24
N CYS A 53 -11.95 13.64 7.18
CA CYS A 53 -13.18 14.12 6.55
C CYS A 53 -13.81 15.28 7.33
N ASP A 54 -13.77 15.24 8.66
CA ASP A 54 -14.33 16.26 9.54
C ASP A 54 -13.48 17.56 9.56
N LYS A 55 -12.25 17.54 9.02
CA LYS A 55 -11.44 18.76 8.86
C LYS A 55 -11.96 19.62 7.70
N GLU A 56 -12.72 20.66 8.06
CA GLU A 56 -13.28 21.64 7.12
C GLU A 56 -12.20 22.45 6.36
N ASN A 57 -11.05 22.70 6.99
CA ASN A 57 -9.95 23.48 6.40
C ASN A 57 -9.01 22.67 5.50
N LEU A 58 -9.31 21.40 5.22
CA LEU A 58 -8.40 20.55 4.44
C LEU A 58 -8.89 20.36 3.00
N PRO A 59 -8.16 20.91 2.00
CA PRO A 59 -8.54 20.76 0.59
C PRO A 59 -8.57 19.28 0.21
N MET A 60 -9.53 18.90 -0.64
CA MET A 60 -9.79 17.50 -1.01
C MET A 60 -8.52 16.78 -1.49
N GLU A 61 -7.67 17.46 -2.26
CA GLU A 61 -6.41 16.92 -2.79
C GLU A 61 -5.35 16.66 -1.70
N ALA A 62 -5.43 17.39 -0.59
CA ALA A 62 -4.52 17.23 0.55
C ALA A 62 -4.99 16.16 1.55
N ARG A 63 -6.27 15.75 1.51
CA ARG A 63 -6.84 14.74 2.43
C ARG A 63 -6.09 13.42 2.37
N GLY A 64 -5.84 12.91 1.16
CA GLY A 64 -5.05 11.69 0.97
C GLY A 64 -3.64 11.83 1.54
N LYS A 65 -2.93 12.93 1.23
CA LYS A 65 -1.57 13.19 1.74
C LYS A 65 -1.54 13.28 3.27
N TYR A 66 -2.51 13.98 3.86
CA TYR A 66 -2.62 14.14 5.30
C TYR A 66 -2.95 12.82 5.99
N PHE A 67 -3.84 12.03 5.42
CA PHE A 67 -4.14 10.68 5.89
C PHE A 67 -2.87 9.80 5.92
N PHE A 68 -2.10 9.75 4.83
CA PHE A 68 -0.82 9.01 4.82
C PHE A 68 0.23 9.58 5.77
N ALA A 69 0.25 10.89 6.01
CA ALA A 69 1.14 11.52 6.98
C ALA A 69 0.76 11.13 8.42
N ALA A 70 -0.53 11.19 8.76
CA ALA A 70 -1.04 10.81 10.07
C ALA A 70 -0.83 9.32 10.36
N LEU A 71 -0.89 8.46 9.33
CA LEU A 71 -0.55 7.03 9.46
C LEU A 71 0.90 6.77 9.90
N LYS A 72 1.84 7.65 9.58
CA LYS A 72 3.24 7.50 10.04
C LYS A 72 3.38 7.62 11.56
N GLY A 73 2.48 8.35 12.22
CA GLY A 73 2.45 8.48 13.68
C GLY A 73 1.67 7.36 14.38
N LEU A 74 0.97 6.51 13.63
CA LEU A 74 0.11 5.47 14.18
C LEU A 74 0.90 4.18 14.43
N SER A 75 0.65 3.53 15.57
CA SER A 75 1.23 2.23 15.90
C SER A 75 0.81 1.17 14.87
N LYS A 76 1.80 0.60 14.18
CA LYS A 76 1.57 -0.50 13.23
C LYS A 76 1.25 -1.78 13.99
N LYS A 77 0.47 -2.68 13.39
CA LYS A 77 0.31 -4.05 13.93
C LYS A 77 1.69 -4.68 14.14
N ILE A 78 1.98 -5.03 15.38
CA ILE A 78 3.22 -5.68 15.78
C ILE A 78 3.31 -7.04 15.05
N GLY A 79 4.37 -7.24 14.27
CA GLY A 79 4.64 -8.50 13.56
C GLY A 79 4.51 -8.46 12.02
N ILE A 80 3.98 -7.38 11.43
CA ILE A 80 3.87 -7.28 9.96
C ILE A 80 5.16 -6.72 9.38
N LYS A 81 6.09 -7.62 9.04
CA LYS A 81 7.30 -7.29 8.26
C LYS A 81 6.90 -7.15 6.78
N PHE A 82 6.93 -5.94 6.24
CA PHE A 82 7.02 -5.81 4.78
C PHE A 82 8.28 -6.51 4.32
N LYS A 83 8.15 -7.54 3.47
CA LYS A 83 9.25 -7.95 2.61
C LYS A 83 9.56 -6.74 1.74
N SER A 84 10.60 -5.98 2.10
CA SER A 84 11.13 -4.96 1.21
C SER A 84 11.39 -5.64 -0.12
N ARG A 85 10.82 -5.09 -1.20
CA ARG A 85 11.16 -5.54 -2.55
C ARG A 85 12.67 -5.31 -2.69
N GLN A 86 13.46 -6.37 -2.50
CA GLN A 86 14.89 -6.33 -2.80
C GLN A 86 14.99 -5.90 -4.26
N LYS A 87 15.50 -4.68 -4.49
CA LYS A 87 15.84 -4.22 -5.83
C LYS A 87 16.86 -5.22 -6.36
N LYS A 88 16.46 -6.09 -7.29
CA LYS A 88 17.40 -6.97 -7.99
C LYS A 88 18.47 -6.07 -8.61
N PRO A 89 19.77 -6.26 -8.29
CA PRO A 89 20.81 -5.48 -8.92
C PRO A 89 20.80 -5.74 -10.43
N LYS A 90 20.74 -4.68 -11.24
CA LYS A 90 20.94 -4.76 -12.70
C LYS A 90 22.38 -5.20 -12.95
N LYS A 91 22.60 -6.49 -13.25
CA LYS A 91 23.84 -6.98 -13.88
C LYS A 91 23.79 -6.59 -15.36
N ASN A 92 24.41 -5.48 -15.75
CA ASN A 92 24.73 -5.23 -17.15
C ASN A 92 26.17 -5.64 -17.42
N GLY A 93 26.32 -6.49 -18.43
CA GLY A 93 27.47 -7.36 -18.68
C GLY A 93 28.79 -6.65 -18.94
N GLN A 94 29.84 -7.21 -18.35
CA GLN A 94 31.21 -7.08 -18.85
C GLN A 94 31.28 -7.60 -20.29
N THR A 95 31.42 -6.71 -21.27
CA THR A 95 31.92 -7.12 -22.58
C THR A 95 33.43 -7.31 -22.46
N LYS A 96 33.85 -8.53 -22.09
CA LYS A 96 35.20 -9.00 -22.37
C LYS A 96 35.29 -9.24 -23.89
N ARG A 97 35.97 -8.36 -24.64
CA ARG A 97 36.63 -8.76 -25.89
C ARG A 97 38.12 -8.82 -25.60
N ASN A 98 38.63 -10.03 -25.49
CA ASN A 98 40.05 -10.31 -25.44
C ASN A 98 40.35 -11.35 -26.52
N ARG A 99 41.56 -11.26 -27.11
CA ARG A 99 42.21 -12.11 -28.14
C ARG A 99 41.83 -11.84 -29.61
N LYS A 100 42.75 -11.90 -30.58
CA LYS A 100 44.25 -11.91 -30.69
C LYS A 100 44.54 -12.07 -32.20
N THR A 101 45.72 -11.62 -32.64
CA THR A 101 46.61 -12.20 -33.69
C THR A 101 46.25 -12.18 -35.19
N SER A 102 47.20 -11.58 -35.93
CA SER A 102 47.85 -12.06 -37.17
C SER A 102 47.17 -11.87 -38.53
N GLY A 103 47.93 -11.23 -39.43
CA GLY A 103 47.70 -11.08 -40.87
C GLY A 103 48.70 -10.10 -41.42
#